data_AF-A0A7G2IN09-F1
#
_entry.id   AF-A0A7G2IN09-F1
#
_cell.length_a   1.000
_cell.length_b   1.000
_cell.length_c   1.000
_cell.angle_alpha   90.00
_cell.angle_beta   90.00
_cell.angle_gamma   90.00
#
_symmetry.space_group_name_H-M   'P 1'
#
loop_
_entity.id
_entity.type
_entity.pdbx_description
1 polymer ?
#
loop_
_entity_poly.entity_id
_entity_poly.type
_entity_poly.pdbx_seq_one_letter_code
_entity_poly.pdbx_strand_id
1 'polypeptide(L)'
;MQTTTALRLYGKRDLRLETFDLPEMRDDEILASVVTDSLCLSSWKEANQGENHKKVPDDVATNPIIIGHEFCGDIIAVGKKMAA
;
A
#
# COMPACT_ATOMS: atom_id res chain seq x y z
N MET A 1 -13.21 1.08 13.22
CA MET A 1 -12.01 1.02 12.37
C MET A 1 -12.09 -0.26 11.56
N GLN A 2 -11.73 -0.18 10.27
CA GLN A 2 -11.70 -1.35 9.39
C GLN A 2 -10.27 -1.90 9.39
N THR A 3 -10.09 -3.21 9.58
CA THR A 3 -8.78 -3.84 9.46
C THR A 3 -8.47 -4.19 8.02
N THR A 4 -7.21 -4.04 7.60
CA THR A 4 -6.70 -4.52 6.32
C THR A 4 -5.50 -5.43 6.53
N THR A 5 -5.24 -6.30 5.55
CA THR A 5 -4.01 -7.09 5.48
C THR A 5 -3.24 -6.67 4.24
N ALA A 6 -1.97 -6.27 4.41
CA ALA A 6 -1.15 -5.79 3.31
C ALA A 6 0.29 -6.31 3.42
N LEU A 7 0.97 -6.43 2.28
CA LEU A 7 2.39 -6.77 2.22
C LEU A 7 3.22 -5.50 2.42
N ARG A 8 3.96 -5.45 3.52
CA ARG A 8 4.78 -4.28 3.89
C ARG A 8 6.25 -4.57 3.69
N LEU A 9 6.95 -3.62 3.09
CA LEU A 9 8.39 -3.65 2.87
C LEU A 9 9.08 -2.96 4.04
N TYR A 10 10.07 -3.62 4.64
CA TYR A 10 10.89 -3.12 5.76
C TYR A 10 12.36 -2.89 5.38
N GLY A 11 12.74 -3.24 4.14
CA GLY A 11 14.12 -3.15 3.66
C GLY A 11 14.40 -4.22 2.63
N LYS A 12 15.66 -4.34 2.21
CA LYS A 12 16.09 -5.35 1.23
C LYS A 12 15.61 -6.75 1.59
N ARG A 13 14.70 -7.29 0.77
CA ARG A 13 14.13 -8.64 0.86
C ARG A 13 13.43 -8.94 2.20
N ASP A 14 13.04 -7.90 2.94
CA ASP A 14 12.26 -8.00 4.16
C ASP A 14 10.83 -7.54 3.87
N LEU A 15 9.99 -8.49 3.47
CA LEU A 15 8.57 -8.28 3.23
C LEU A 15 7.76 -9.08 4.24
N ARG A 16 6.76 -8.45 4.83
CA ARG A 16 5.95 -9.02 5.89
C ARG A 16 4.48 -8.81 5.58
N LEU A 17 3.69 -9.86 5.70
CA LEU A 17 2.25 -9.77 5.60
C LEU A 17 1.72 -9.37 6.98
N GLU A 18 1.12 -8.19 7.08
CA GLU A 18 0.66 -7.63 8.35
C GLU A 18 -0.81 -7.22 8.25
N THR A 19 -1.52 -7.40 9.36
CA THR A 19 -2.89 -6.92 9.54
C THR A 19 -2.90 -5.74 10.51
N PHE A 20 -3.55 -4.64 10.12
CA PHE A 20 -3.62 -3.42 10.91
C PHE A 20 -4.91 -2.64 10.61
N ASP A 21 -5.24 -1.69 11.47
CA ASP A 21 -6.38 -0.81 11.29
C ASP A 21 -6.08 0.26 10.23
N LEU A 22 -7.00 0.42 9.28
CA LEU A 22 -7.01 1.57 8.39
C LEU A 22 -7.42 2.83 9.17
N PRO A 23 -6.81 3.98 8.84
CA PRO A 23 -7.24 5.26 9.39
C PRO A 23 -8.67 5.58 8.95
N GLU A 24 -9.29 6.51 9.67
CA GLU A 24 -10.57 7.07 9.21
C GLU A 24 -10.38 7.78 7.87
N MET A 25 -11.25 7.46 6.92
CA MET A 25 -11.24 8.01 5.58
C MET A 25 -11.57 9.51 5.59
N ARG A 26 -10.89 10.29 4.77
CA ARG A 26 -11.12 11.74 4.63
C ARG A 26 -12.14 12.06 3.54
N ASP A 27 -12.68 13.27 3.58
CA ASP A 27 -13.70 13.74 2.64
C ASP A 27 -13.21 13.84 1.18
N ASP A 28 -11.91 13.82 0.92
CA ASP A 28 -11.27 13.90 -0.40
C ASP A 28 -10.61 12.59 -0.85
N GLU A 29 -10.92 11.48 -0.19
CA GLU A 29 -10.36 10.16 -0.51
C GLU A 29 -11.42 9.22 -1.12
N ILE A 30 -10.99 8.05 -1.56
CA ILE A 30 -11.83 6.88 -1.82
C ILE A 30 -11.38 5.71 -0.94
N LEU A 31 -12.32 4.90 -0.47
CA LEU A 31 -12.02 3.61 0.14
C LEU A 31 -12.40 2.51 -0.84
N ALA A 32 -11.44 1.67 -1.21
CA ALA A 32 -11.63 0.58 -2.14
C ALA A 32 -11.17 -0.76 -1.55
N SER A 33 -11.89 -1.83 -1.85
CA SER A 33 -11.42 -3.19 -1.63
C SER A 33 -10.54 -3.59 -2.80
N VAL A 34 -9.26 -3.87 -2.56
CA VAL A 34 -8.37 -4.41 -3.59
C VAL A 34 -8.71 -5.88 -3.80
N VAL A 35 -9.11 -6.25 -5.03
CA VAL A 35 -9.45 -7.63 -5.41
C VAL A 35 -8.24 -8.34 -6.01
N THR A 36 -7.45 -7.60 -6.80
CA THR A 36 -6.21 -8.11 -7.39
C THR A 36 -5.19 -6.98 -7.53
N ASP A 37 -3.92 -7.32 -7.43
CA ASP A 37 -2.76 -6.49 -7.75
C ASP A 37 -1.77 -7.35 -8.55
N SER A 38 -1.35 -6.91 -9.73
CA SER A 38 -0.33 -7.62 -10.49
C SER A 38 1.07 -7.28 -10.00
N LEU A 39 2.01 -8.21 -10.21
CA LEU A 39 3.42 -7.96 -9.90
C LEU A 39 4.14 -7.37 -11.11
N CYS A 40 4.60 -6.13 -10.94
CA CYS A 40 5.48 -5.47 -11.89
C CYS A 40 6.96 -5.72 -11.59
N LEU A 41 7.82 -5.48 -12.59
CA LEU A 41 9.27 -5.49 -12.41
C LEU A 41 9.73 -4.42 -11.41
N SER A 42 9.03 -3.29 -11.29
CA SER A 42 9.27 -2.27 -10.26
C SER A 42 9.07 -2.82 -8.86
N SER A 43 7.98 -3.55 -8.60
CA SER A 43 7.72 -4.19 -7.31
C SER A 43 8.84 -5.18 -6.94
N TRP A 44 9.33 -5.95 -7.91
CA TRP A 44 10.49 -6.82 -7.72
C TRP A 44 11.77 -6.04 -7.38
N LYS A 45 12.02 -4.89 -8.04
CA LYS A 45 13.17 -4.04 -7.76
C LYS A 45 13.11 -3.43 -6.36
N GLU A 46 11.95 -2.94 -5.94
CA GLU A 46 11.69 -2.43 -4.59
C GLU A 46 12.00 -3.50 -3.54
N ALA A 47 11.44 -4.71 -3.71
CA ALA A 47 11.70 -5.83 -2.83
C ALA A 47 13.19 -6.19 -2.72
N ASN A 48 13.96 -6.14 -3.81
CA ASN A 48 15.38 -6.53 -3.78
C ASN A 48 16.32 -5.41 -3.34
N GLN A 49 15.97 -4.14 -3.59
CA GLN A 49 16.83 -3.00 -3.32
C GLN A 49 16.49 -2.30 -2.00
N GLY A 50 15.27 -2.47 -1.47
CA GLY A 50 14.85 -1.83 -0.24
C GLY A 50 15.02 -0.32 -0.31
N GLU A 51 15.57 0.26 0.76
CA GLU A 51 15.97 1.65 0.90
C GLU A 51 16.91 2.16 -0.22
N ASN A 52 17.65 1.28 -0.92
CA ASN A 52 18.48 1.70 -2.05
C ASN A 52 17.66 1.96 -3.35
N HIS A 53 16.37 1.64 -3.36
CA HIS A 53 15.51 1.91 -4.51
C HIS A 53 15.02 3.36 -4.47
N LYS A 54 15.12 4.08 -5.58
CA LYS A 54 14.74 5.52 -5.68
C LYS A 54 13.31 5.85 -5.20
N LYS A 55 12.39 4.88 -5.19
CA LYS A 55 10.98 5.06 -4.78
C LYS A 55 10.67 4.55 -3.38
N VAL A 56 11.63 3.92 -2.71
CA VAL A 56 11.48 3.44 -1.35
C VAL A 56 12.11 4.49 -0.42
N PRO A 57 11.42 4.93 0.64
CA PRO A 57 12.00 5.83 1.64
C PRO A 57 13.23 5.23 2.33
N ASP A 58 14.21 6.06 2.68
CA ASP A 58 15.43 5.62 3.37
C ASP A 58 15.13 5.03 4.77
N ASP A 59 14.02 5.43 5.40
CA ASP A 59 13.58 5.03 6.73
C ASP A 59 12.56 3.88 6.73
N VAL A 60 12.50 3.11 5.63
CA VAL A 60 11.54 2.00 5.44
C VAL A 60 11.59 0.92 6.53
N ALA A 61 12.72 0.78 7.24
CA ALA A 61 12.85 -0.15 8.36
C ALA A 61 11.99 0.25 9.58
N THR A 62 11.69 1.55 9.74
CA THR A 62 10.88 2.10 10.83
C THR A 62 9.52 2.62 10.37
N ASN A 63 9.44 3.10 9.12
CA ASN A 63 8.21 3.58 8.48
C ASN A 63 7.95 2.76 7.20
N PRO A 64 7.51 1.50 7.34
CA PRO A 64 7.42 0.57 6.23
C PRO A 64 6.24 0.89 5.32
N ILE A 65 6.48 0.76 4.01
CA ILE A 65 5.50 1.05 2.96
C ILE A 65 4.71 -0.21 2.60
N ILE A 66 3.51 -0.03 2.04
CA ILE A 66 2.77 -1.10 1.36
C ILE A 66 3.26 -1.14 -0.09
N ILE A 67 3.61 -2.34 -0.57
CA ILE A 67 3.98 -2.54 -1.97
C ILE A 67 2.75 -2.92 -2.79
N GLY A 68 2.71 -2.48 -4.05
CA GLY A 68 1.60 -2.73 -4.97
C GLY A 68 1.09 -1.44 -5.61
N HIS A 69 1.00 -1.43 -6.94
CA HIS A 69 0.58 -0.24 -7.70
C HIS A 69 -0.12 -0.57 -9.02
N GLU A 70 -0.51 -1.83 -9.22
CA GLU A 70 -1.16 -2.32 -10.42
C GLU A 70 -2.41 -3.12 -10.04
N PHE A 71 -3.32 -2.46 -9.33
CA PHE A 71 -4.48 -3.11 -8.72
C PHE A 71 -5.82 -2.62 -9.26
N CYS A 72 -6.83 -3.47 -9.09
CA CYS A 72 -8.24 -3.12 -9.28
C CYS A 72 -9.10 -3.72 -8.16
N GLY A 73 -10.33 -3.22 -8.09
CA GLY A 73 -11.33 -3.72 -7.16
C GLY A 73 -12.53 -2.78 -7.04
N ASP A 74 -13.25 -2.93 -5.94
CA ASP A 74 -14.55 -2.29 -5.74
C ASP A 74 -14.41 -1.04 -4.87
N ILE A 75 -15.05 0.06 -5.29
CA ILE A 75 -15.18 1.25 -4.46
C ILE A 75 -16.22 0.96 -3.38
N ILE A 76 -15.82 1.03 -2.11
CA ILE A 76 -16.69 0.82 -0.94
C ILE A 76 -17.28 2.15 -0.47
N ALA A 77 -16.50 3.22 -0.49
CA ALA A 77 -16.95 4.55 -0.10
C ALA A 77 -16.20 5.65 -0.87
N VAL A 78 -16.86 6.80 -1.02
CA VAL A 78 -16.34 8.00 -1.68
C VAL A 78 -16.48 9.17 -0.72
N GLY A 79 -15.42 9.96 -0.56
CA GLY A 79 -15.42 11.13 0.30
C GLY A 79 -16.39 12.20 -0.20
N LYS A 80 -16.94 13.00 0.72
CA LYS A 80 -17.99 13.98 0.40
C LYS A 80 -17.58 15.05 -0.62
N LYS A 81 -16.28 15.38 -0.72
CA LYS A 81 -15.75 16.34 -1.69
C LYS A 81 -15.53 15.72 -3.08
N MET A 82 -15.56 14.40 -3.18
CA MET A 82 -15.41 13.62 -4.42
C MET A 82 -16.76 13.17 -4.99
N ALA A 83 -17.81 13.12 -4.16
CA ALA A 83 -19.17 12.83 -4.59
C ALA A 83 -19.76 14.05 -5.32
N ALA A 84 -20.14 13.87 -6.59
CA ALA A 84 -20.82 14.89 -7.41
C ALA A 84 -22.24 15.18 -6.92
#